data_AF-A0A377H4V5-F1
#
_entry.id   AF-A0A377H4V5-F1
#
_cell.length_a   1.000
_cell.length_b   1.000
_cell.length_c   1.000
_cell.angle_alpha   90.00
_cell.angle_beta   90.00
_cell.angle_gamma   90.00
#
_symmetry.space_group_name_H-M   'P 1'
#
loop_
_entity.id
_entity.type
_entity.pdbx_description
1 polymer ?
#
loop_
_entity_poly.entity_id
_entity_poly.type
_entity_poly.pdbx_seq_one_letter_code
_entity_poly.pdbx_strand_id
1 'polypeptide(L)'
;MDDVFDELLQKTQQLKDEANKLIQERLLNSLREPLDMERYKNLFYSLLAYYDYSRIEAAINLLSIDDGDKAMLLDMLEQFGFEYIQMEEAADARTFNRFDF
;
A
#
# COMPACT_ATOMS: atom_id res chain seq x y z
N MET A 1 -8.80 17.47 30.90
CA MET A 1 -7.67 17.52 29.94
C MET A 1 -7.44 16.15 29.32
N ASP A 2 -7.77 15.06 30.04
CA ASP A 2 -7.76 13.68 29.52
C ASP A 2 -8.79 13.45 28.39
N ASP A 3 -9.98 14.05 28.47
CA ASP A 3 -11.04 13.87 27.45
C ASP A 3 -10.62 14.25 26.02
N VAL A 4 -9.76 15.27 25.86
CA VAL A 4 -9.29 15.73 24.54
C VAL A 4 -8.23 14.78 23.97
N PHE A 5 -7.38 14.22 24.83
CA PHE A 5 -6.36 13.26 24.40
C PHE A 5 -7.00 11.92 24.01
N ASP A 6 -8.00 11.48 24.78
CA ASP A 6 -8.80 10.29 24.47
C ASP A 6 -9.58 10.46 23.15
N GLU A 7 -10.17 11.64 22.92
CA GLU A 7 -10.85 11.94 21.64
C GLU A 7 -9.87 11.92 20.46
N LEU A 8 -8.67 12.47 20.62
CA LEU A 8 -7.62 12.44 19.58
C LEU A 8 -7.13 11.02 19.31
N LEU A 9 -6.96 10.20 20.37
CA LEU A 9 -6.58 8.80 20.24
C LEU A 9 -7.65 8.00 19.48
N GLN A 10 -8.93 8.22 19.83
CA GLN A 10 -10.06 7.56 19.17
C GLN A 10 -10.16 7.97 17.68
N LYS A 11 -10.01 9.25 17.36
CA LYS A 11 -9.99 9.73 15.96
C LYS A 11 -8.81 9.15 15.18
N THR A 12 -7.64 9.06 15.82
CA THR A 12 -6.45 8.46 15.20
C THR A 12 -6.70 6.98 14.86
N GLN A 13 -7.35 6.24 15.76
CA GLN A 13 -7.70 4.85 15.51
C GLN A 13 -8.73 4.72 14.37
N GLN A 14 -9.77 5.55 14.37
CA GLN A 14 -10.77 5.58 13.30
C GLN A 14 -10.15 5.83 11.92
N LEU A 15 -9.24 6.82 11.81
CA LEU A 15 -8.54 7.11 10.55
C LEU A 15 -7.67 5.94 10.09
N LYS A 16 -7.04 5.22 11.02
CA LYS A 16 -6.28 4.00 10.69
C LYS A 16 -7.18 2.90 10.15
N ASP A 17 -8.33 2.67 10.79
CA ASP A 17 -9.28 1.65 10.37
C ASP A 17 -9.89 1.98 9.01
N GLU A 18 -10.19 3.25 8.75
CA GLU A 18 -10.66 3.73 7.44
C GLU A 18 -9.60 3.55 6.35
N ALA A 19 -8.34 3.89 6.62
CA ALA A 19 -7.25 3.67 5.68
C ALA A 19 -7.10 2.17 5.33
N ASN A 20 -7.16 1.29 6.32
CA ASN A 20 -7.10 -0.16 6.08
C ASN A 20 -8.27 -0.65 5.22
N LYS A 21 -9.49 -0.18 5.50
CA LYS A 21 -10.67 -0.53 4.68
C LYS A 21 -10.50 -0.10 3.23
N LEU A 22 -9.98 1.10 2.97
CA LEU A 22 -9.75 1.59 1.60
C LEU A 22 -8.73 0.74 0.84
N ILE A 23 -7.65 0.32 1.50
CA ILE A 23 -6.66 -0.60 0.90
C ILE A 23 -7.35 -1.93 0.56
N GLN A 24 -8.09 -2.50 1.51
CA GLN A 24 -8.80 -3.77 1.34
C GLN A 24 -9.84 -3.72 0.21
N GLU A 25 -10.64 -2.67 0.12
CA GLU A 25 -11.63 -2.49 -0.95
C GLU A 25 -10.97 -2.46 -2.33
N ARG A 26 -9.84 -1.76 -2.48
CA ARG A 26 -9.09 -1.72 -3.74
C ARG A 26 -8.52 -3.08 -4.15
N LEU A 27 -8.00 -3.84 -3.18
CA LEU A 27 -7.49 -5.19 -3.40
C LEU A 27 -8.63 -6.14 -3.81
N LEU A 28 -9.73 -6.14 -3.06
CA LEU A 28 -10.91 -6.96 -3.35
C LEU A 28 -11.52 -6.65 -4.72
N ASN A 29 -11.59 -5.37 -5.10
CA ASN A 29 -12.07 -4.98 -6.43
C ASN A 29 -11.14 -5.50 -7.53
N SER A 30 -9.84 -5.55 -7.28
CA SER A 30 -8.86 -6.05 -8.27
C SER A 30 -8.90 -7.57 -8.41
N LEU A 31 -9.25 -8.31 -7.35
CA LEU A 31 -9.44 -9.76 -7.37
C LEU A 31 -10.69 -10.21 -8.14
N ARG A 32 -11.71 -9.34 -8.24
CA ARG A 32 -12.95 -9.63 -9.01
C ARG A 32 -12.75 -9.62 -10.52
N GLU A 33 -11.67 -9.00 -10.97
CA GLU A 33 -11.33 -8.83 -12.38
C GLU A 33 -10.29 -9.87 -12.78
N PRO A 34 -10.23 -10.30 -14.06
CA PRO A 34 -9.23 -11.26 -14.54
C PRO A 34 -7.80 -10.83 -14.17
N LEU A 35 -6.94 -11.81 -13.85
CA LEU A 35 -5.55 -11.56 -13.48
C LEU A 35 -4.81 -10.79 -14.59
N ASP A 36 -4.34 -9.59 -14.24
CA ASP A 36 -3.58 -8.71 -15.11
C ASP A 36 -2.42 -8.09 -14.31
N MET A 37 -1.19 -8.51 -14.64
CA MET A 37 0.02 -8.10 -13.93
C MET A 37 0.27 -6.58 -14.01
N GLU A 38 -0.08 -5.93 -15.11
CA GLU A 38 0.12 -4.49 -15.26
C GLU A 38 -0.88 -3.72 -14.37
N ARG A 39 -2.12 -4.20 -14.28
CA ARG A 39 -3.12 -3.65 -13.36
C ARG A 39 -2.69 -3.79 -11.91
N TYR A 40 -2.20 -4.96 -11.50
CA TYR A 40 -1.72 -5.18 -10.13
C TYR A 40 -0.47 -4.35 -9.82
N LYS A 41 0.47 -4.24 -10.76
CA LYS A 41 1.62 -3.34 -10.61
C LYS A 41 1.19 -1.90 -10.35
N ASN A 42 0.28 -1.37 -11.17
CA ASN A 42 -0.24 -0.02 -11.01
C ASN A 42 -1.01 0.16 -9.70
N LEU A 43 -1.77 -0.86 -9.27
CA LEU A 43 -2.42 -0.88 -7.96
C LEU A 43 -1.40 -0.75 -6.83
N PHE A 44 -0.38 -1.62 -6.80
CA PHE A 44 0.62 -1.62 -5.73
C PHE A 44 1.48 -0.36 -5.74
N TYR A 45 1.87 0.16 -6.90
CA TYR A 45 2.56 1.45 -7.01
C TYR A 45 1.69 2.59 -6.45
N SER A 46 0.40 2.60 -6.79
CA SER A 46 -0.53 3.58 -6.22
C SER A 46 -0.68 3.42 -4.71
N LEU A 47 -0.61 2.21 -4.16
CA LEU A 47 -0.68 2.02 -2.70
C LEU A 47 0.61 2.49 -2.03
N LEU A 48 1.77 2.12 -2.56
CA LEU A 48 3.09 2.46 -2.03
C LEU A 48 3.40 3.95 -2.08
N ALA A 49 2.78 4.69 -3.02
CA ALA A 49 2.88 6.15 -3.06
C ALA A 49 2.22 6.86 -1.86
N TYR A 50 1.28 6.22 -1.15
CA TYR A 50 0.53 6.82 -0.05
C TYR A 50 0.62 6.05 1.28
N TYR A 51 1.05 4.79 1.25
CA TYR A 51 1.09 3.91 2.41
C TYR A 51 2.40 3.12 2.46
N ASP A 52 2.93 2.97 3.67
CA ASP A 52 4.11 2.13 3.90
C ASP A 52 3.80 0.65 3.61
N TYR A 53 4.83 -0.08 3.16
CA TYR A 53 4.78 -1.51 2.85
C TYR A 53 4.07 -2.33 3.94
N SER A 54 4.46 -2.14 5.21
CA SER A 54 3.93 -2.89 6.34
C SER A 54 2.43 -2.67 6.57
N ARG A 55 1.90 -1.50 6.21
CA ARG A 55 0.45 -1.23 6.29
C ARG A 55 -0.32 -1.99 5.22
N ILE A 56 0.22 -2.04 4.01
CA ILE A 56 -0.39 -2.78 2.90
C ILE A 56 -0.37 -4.28 3.21
N GLU A 57 0.75 -4.79 3.72
CA GLU A 57 0.90 -6.17 4.18
C GLU A 57 -0.13 -6.52 5.28
N ALA A 58 -0.28 -5.66 6.29
CA ALA A 58 -1.29 -5.86 7.33
C ALA A 58 -2.71 -5.86 6.77
N ALA A 59 -3.02 -4.97 5.82
CA ALA A 59 -4.32 -4.92 5.18
C ALA A 59 -4.64 -6.21 4.39
N ILE A 60 -3.65 -6.76 3.66
CA ILE A 60 -3.76 -8.05 2.95
C ILE A 60 -4.01 -9.19 3.94
N ASN A 61 -3.25 -9.25 5.03
CA ASN A 61 -3.39 -10.31 6.04
C ASN A 61 -4.79 -10.34 6.68
N LEU A 62 -5.41 -9.17 6.84
CA LEU A 62 -6.75 -9.01 7.39
C LEU A 62 -7.88 -9.25 6.37
N LEU A 63 -7.59 -9.53 5.09
CA LEU A 63 -8.61 -9.88 4.11
C LEU A 63 -9.23 -11.25 4.39
N SER A 64 -10.55 -11.31 4.27
CA SER A 64 -11.36 -12.53 4.31
C SER A 64 -11.47 -13.14 2.90
N ILE A 65 -10.34 -13.54 2.34
CA ILE A 65 -10.19 -14.23 1.04
C ILE A 65 -9.51 -15.58 1.25
N ASP A 66 -9.42 -16.41 0.21
CA ASP A 66 -8.65 -17.66 0.30
C ASP A 66 -7.15 -17.39 0.45
N ASP A 67 -6.45 -18.39 1.00
CA ASP A 67 -5.02 -18.29 1.29
C ASP A 67 -4.17 -18.22 0.00
N GLY A 68 -4.68 -18.70 -1.14
CA GLY A 68 -4.00 -18.63 -2.42
C GLY A 68 -3.96 -17.20 -2.96
N ASP A 69 -5.12 -16.54 -3.00
CA ASP A 69 -5.23 -15.14 -3.36
C ASP A 69 -4.43 -14.25 -2.39
N LYS A 70 -4.46 -14.57 -1.09
CA LYS A 70 -3.66 -13.86 -0.09
C LYS A 70 -2.15 -13.98 -0.35
N ALA A 71 -1.66 -15.20 -0.61
CA ALA A 71 -0.26 -15.42 -0.95
C ALA A 71 0.14 -14.69 -2.23
N MET A 72 -0.70 -14.75 -3.27
CA MET A 72 -0.48 -14.03 -4.53
C MET A 72 -0.34 -12.52 -4.30
N LEU A 73 -1.22 -11.91 -3.49
CA LEU A 73 -1.14 -10.49 -3.18
C LEU A 73 0.12 -10.12 -2.41
N LEU A 74 0.58 -10.97 -1.49
CA LEU A 74 1.83 -10.76 -0.75
C LEU A 74 3.05 -10.86 -1.66
N ASP A 75 3.11 -11.87 -2.53
CA ASP A 75 4.19 -12.04 -3.51
C ASP A 75 4.27 -10.84 -4.46
N MET A 76 3.12 -10.34 -4.93
CA MET A 76 3.07 -9.14 -5.78
C MET A 76 3.51 -7.89 -5.02
N LEU A 77 3.11 -7.75 -3.75
CA LEU A 77 3.55 -6.63 -2.91
C LEU A 77 5.07 -6.64 -2.74
N GLU A 78 5.67 -7.80 -2.51
CA GLU A 78 7.13 -7.95 -2.41
C GLU A 78 7.81 -7.57 -3.72
N GLN A 79 7.39 -8.15 -4.84
CA GLN A 79 7.97 -7.89 -6.15
C GLN A 79 7.87 -6.40 -6.53
N PHE A 80 6.67 -5.83 -6.50
CA PHE A 80 6.44 -4.45 -6.92
C PHE A 80 6.93 -3.44 -5.89
N GLY A 81 6.99 -3.81 -4.61
CA GLY A 81 7.61 -3.00 -3.56
C GLY A 81 9.09 -2.77 -3.82
N PHE A 82 9.82 -3.82 -4.19
CA PHE A 82 11.21 -3.72 -4.58
C PHE A 82 11.39 -2.86 -5.85
N GLU A 83 10.60 -3.11 -6.89
CA GLU A 83 10.65 -2.32 -8.13
C GLU A 83 10.34 -0.83 -7.89
N TYR A 84 9.40 -0.52 -6.99
CA TYR A 84 9.03 0.86 -6.64
C TYR A 84 10.19 1.60 -5.96
N ILE A 85 10.86 0.98 -4.99
CA ILE A 85 12.01 1.58 -4.29
C ILE A 85 13.13 1.89 -5.30
N GLN A 86 13.45 0.96 -6.20
CA GLN A 86 14.46 1.19 -7.24
C GLN A 86 14.11 2.36 -8.16
N MET A 87 12.82 2.52 -8.47
CA MET A 87 12.34 3.63 -9.30
C MET A 87 12.49 4.99 -8.60
N GLU A 88 12.12 5.06 -7.31
CA GLU A 88 12.26 6.26 -6.48
C GLU A 88 13.75 6.64 -6.33
N GLU A 89 14.62 5.67 -6.00
CA GLU A 89 16.08 5.90 -5.90
C GLU A 89 16.68 6.40 -7.23
N ALA A 90 16.25 5.83 -8.36
CA ALA A 90 16.70 6.29 -9.67
C ALA A 90 16.14 7.67 -10.06
N ALA A 91 14.94 8.04 -9.59
CA ALA A 91 14.37 9.37 -9.79
C ALA A 91 15.10 10.43 -8.95
N ASP A 92 15.42 10.11 -7.70
CA ASP A 92 16.19 10.95 -6.81
C ASP A 92 17.61 11.17 -7.34
N ALA A 93 18.31 10.11 -7.75
CA ALA A 93 19.65 10.20 -8.34
C ALA A 93 19.69 11.04 -9.63
N ARG A 94 18.61 11.02 -10.43
CA ARG A 94 18.47 11.90 -11.62
C ARG A 94 18.20 13.35 -11.25
N THR A 95 17.52 13.60 -10.14
CA THR A 95 17.23 14.96 -9.64
C THR A 95 18.48 15.63 -9.10
N PHE A 96 19.34 14.90 -8.38
CA PHE A 96 20.63 15.42 -7.90
C PHE A 96 21.61 15.78 -9.04
N ASN A 97 21.69 14.98 -10.10
CA ASN A 97 22.55 15.28 -11.27
C ASN A 97 22.10 16.51 -12.10
N ARG A 98 20.95 17.11 -11.78
CA ARG A 98 20.40 18.27 -12.51
C ARG A 98 20.74 19.62 -11.87
N PHE A 99 21.34 19.64 -10.68
CA PHE A 99 21.72 20.85 -9.95
C PHE A 99 23.22 21.22 -10.08
N ASP A 100 24.01 20.42 -10.79
CA ASP A 100 25.44 20.66 -11.05
C ASP A 100 25.72 21.05 -12.51
N PHE A 101 24.99 22.03 -13.09
CA PHE A 101 25.39 22.67 -14.37
C PHE A 101 24.92 24.12 -14.45
#